data_AF-A0A539DMW7-F1
#
_entry.id   AF-A0A539DMW7-F1
#
_cell.length_a   1.000
_cell.length_b   1.000
_cell.length_c   1.000
_cell.angle_alpha   90.00
_cell.angle_beta   90.00
_cell.angle_gamma   90.00
#
_symmetry.space_group_name_H-M   'P 1'
#
loop_
_entity.id
_entity.type
_entity.pdbx_description
1 polymer ?
#
loop_
_entity_poly.entity_id
_entity_poly.type
_entity_poly.pdbx_seq_one_letter_code
_entity_poly.pdbx_strand_id
1 'polypeptide(L)'
;MAKKTGIYVCSGCGIGSSIDAGKLLDLARAANTGGPVRTSGAFCLEDARLIGRDIEQEGVDSVVIAACSPRVNTDVFRFPSVFVERVNIREQVAWSHPPNHEETQALSEDYLRMGIVRTQKSNPPKPYTEANERTVLVVGGGAAGLSAAISAARSGFGVVLVEKEGALGGYAAKLHKQFPKRPPYQELEDTDIATKISGVGSLPNVKVMTNAQVLEVSGEPGRFSVTIGGNG
;
A
#
# COMPACT_ATOMS: atom_id res chain seq x y z
N MET A 1 -4.70 -14.08 -29.65
CA MET A 1 -4.81 -15.41 -29.01
C MET A 1 -5.66 -15.28 -27.77
N ALA A 2 -6.49 -16.27 -27.46
CA ALA A 2 -7.23 -16.29 -26.19
C ALA A 2 -6.23 -16.46 -25.03
N LYS A 3 -6.38 -15.67 -23.96
CA LYS A 3 -5.48 -15.72 -22.82
C LYS A 3 -5.76 -16.96 -21.97
N LYS A 4 -4.71 -17.65 -21.54
CA LYS A 4 -4.83 -18.67 -20.49
C LYS A 4 -4.94 -17.95 -19.14
N THR A 5 -6.15 -17.89 -18.57
CA THR A 5 -6.38 -17.19 -17.29
C THR A 5 -6.56 -18.16 -16.14
N GLY A 6 -5.70 -18.06 -15.12
CA GLY A 6 -5.87 -18.78 -13.84
C GLY A 6 -6.84 -18.05 -12.91
N ILE A 7 -7.71 -18.78 -12.22
CA ILE A 7 -8.73 -18.22 -11.32
C ILE A 7 -8.56 -18.81 -9.92
N TYR A 8 -8.42 -17.94 -8.93
CA TYR A 8 -8.11 -18.30 -7.55
C TYR A 8 -9.17 -17.71 -6.62
N VAL A 9 -9.95 -18.57 -5.95
CA VAL A 9 -11.05 -18.16 -5.06
C VAL A 9 -10.65 -18.42 -3.60
N CYS A 10 -10.45 -17.35 -2.84
CA CYS A 10 -10.14 -17.42 -1.42
C CYS A 10 -11.39 -17.75 -0.60
N SER A 11 -11.26 -18.62 0.40
CA SER A 11 -12.37 -19.00 1.29
C SER A 11 -12.17 -18.61 2.76
N GLY A 12 -10.97 -18.16 3.16
CA GLY A 12 -10.72 -17.76 4.54
C GLY A 12 -11.14 -16.33 4.87
N CYS A 13 -10.75 -15.87 6.06
CA CYS A 13 -11.10 -14.55 6.60
C CYS A 13 -12.60 -14.23 6.57
N GLY A 14 -13.46 -15.26 6.75
CA GLY A 14 -14.90 -15.12 6.77
C GLY A 14 -15.60 -15.10 5.40
N ILE A 15 -14.87 -15.29 4.29
CA ILE A 15 -15.48 -15.37 2.95
C ILE A 15 -16.33 -16.64 2.86
N GLY A 16 -15.73 -17.81 3.12
CA GLY A 16 -16.40 -19.11 2.98
C GLY A 16 -17.51 -19.37 4.00
N SER A 17 -17.61 -18.56 5.07
CA SER A 17 -18.73 -18.60 6.01
C SER A 17 -19.93 -17.75 5.58
N SER A 18 -19.73 -16.88 4.57
CA SER A 18 -20.73 -15.93 4.06
C SER A 18 -21.19 -16.30 2.65
N ILE A 19 -20.28 -16.83 1.83
CA ILE A 19 -20.47 -17.13 0.40
C ILE A 19 -19.97 -18.55 0.14
N ASP A 20 -20.69 -19.29 -0.70
CA ASP A 20 -20.30 -20.62 -1.15
C ASP A 20 -19.17 -20.54 -2.20
N ALA A 21 -17.96 -20.85 -1.76
CA ALA A 21 -16.79 -20.91 -2.64
C ALA A 21 -16.90 -22.00 -3.72
N GLY A 22 -17.65 -23.08 -3.48
CA GLY A 22 -17.89 -24.14 -4.45
C GLY A 22 -18.61 -23.61 -5.69
N LYS A 23 -19.70 -22.86 -5.48
CA LYS A 23 -20.43 -22.20 -6.58
C LYS A 23 -19.55 -21.24 -7.39
N LEU A 24 -18.67 -20.51 -6.73
CA LEU A 24 -17.70 -19.64 -7.40
C LEU A 24 -16.68 -20.43 -8.24
N LEU A 25 -16.23 -21.59 -7.75
CA LEU A 25 -15.35 -22.48 -8.52
C LEU A 25 -16.06 -23.07 -9.73
N ASP A 26 -17.32 -23.47 -9.60
CA ASP A 26 -18.11 -24.00 -10.72
C ASP A 26 -18.32 -22.93 -11.80
N LEU A 27 -18.66 -21.71 -11.39
CA LEU A 27 -18.75 -20.55 -12.27
C LEU A 27 -17.42 -20.28 -12.99
N ALA A 28 -16.31 -20.29 -12.25
CA ALA A 28 -14.98 -20.08 -12.81
C ALA A 28 -14.60 -21.18 -13.83
N ARG A 29 -14.95 -22.44 -13.58
CA ARG A 29 -14.73 -23.55 -14.52
C ARG A 29 -15.59 -23.42 -15.77
N ALA A 30 -16.85 -23.04 -15.62
CA ALA A 30 -17.77 -22.81 -16.73
C ALA A 30 -17.30 -21.68 -17.66
N ALA A 31 -16.53 -20.71 -17.16
CA ALA A 31 -15.94 -19.65 -17.97
C ALA A 31 -14.85 -20.15 -18.96
N ASN A 32 -14.36 -21.39 -18.80
CA ASN A 32 -13.44 -22.08 -19.69
C ASN A 32 -12.25 -21.21 -20.16
N THR A 33 -11.56 -20.58 -19.20
CA THR A 33 -10.45 -19.66 -19.47
C THR A 33 -9.13 -20.37 -19.83
N GLY A 34 -9.14 -21.71 -19.92
CA GLY A 34 -7.97 -22.53 -20.23
C GLY A 34 -6.90 -22.62 -19.13
N GLY A 35 -7.01 -21.85 -18.05
CA GLY A 35 -6.09 -21.87 -16.91
C GLY A 35 -6.61 -22.65 -15.70
N PRO A 36 -5.79 -22.81 -14.65
CA PRO A 36 -6.18 -23.52 -13.44
C PRO A 36 -7.26 -22.75 -12.66
N VAL A 37 -8.19 -23.49 -12.06
CA VAL A 37 -9.19 -22.95 -11.13
C VAL A 37 -8.97 -23.59 -9.77
N ARG A 38 -8.58 -22.79 -8.77
CA ARG A 38 -8.16 -23.28 -7.45
C ARG A 38 -8.83 -22.51 -6.31
N THR A 39 -8.88 -23.13 -5.14
CA THR A 39 -9.31 -22.51 -3.89
C THR A 39 -8.29 -22.72 -2.79
N SER A 40 -8.23 -21.78 -1.85
CA SER A 40 -7.44 -21.86 -0.62
C SER A 40 -8.07 -20.98 0.45
N GLY A 41 -7.87 -21.34 1.72
CA GLY A 41 -8.23 -20.48 2.85
C GLY A 41 -7.38 -19.20 2.93
N ALA A 42 -6.17 -19.18 2.37
CA ALA A 42 -5.24 -18.06 2.55
C ALA A 42 -4.21 -17.95 1.43
N PHE A 43 -4.65 -17.58 0.23
CA PHE A 43 -3.74 -17.27 -0.89
C PHE A 43 -2.71 -16.15 -0.59
N CYS A 44 -2.93 -15.33 0.45
CA CYS A 44 -2.00 -14.27 0.83
C CYS A 44 -0.81 -14.77 1.69
N LEU A 45 -0.78 -16.06 2.04
CA LEU A 45 0.31 -16.69 2.78
C LEU A 45 1.15 -17.56 1.83
N GLU A 46 1.50 -18.78 2.25
CA GLU A 46 2.36 -19.69 1.47
C GLU A 46 1.74 -20.05 0.10
N ASP A 47 0.42 -20.06 0.01
CA ASP A 47 -0.32 -20.39 -1.22
C ASP A 47 -0.19 -19.32 -2.32
N ALA A 48 0.34 -18.13 -2.04
CA ALA A 48 0.73 -17.18 -3.09
C ALA A 48 1.75 -17.81 -4.06
N ARG A 49 2.62 -18.69 -3.54
CA ARG A 49 3.61 -19.42 -4.34
C ARG A 49 2.98 -20.42 -5.30
N LEU A 50 1.79 -20.93 -4.99
CA LEU A 50 1.03 -21.77 -5.91
C LEU A 50 0.67 -21.00 -7.19
N ILE A 51 0.21 -19.75 -7.02
CA ILE A 51 -0.14 -18.86 -8.14
C ILE A 51 1.11 -18.59 -8.99
N GLY A 52 2.24 -18.27 -8.34
CA GLY A 52 3.52 -18.10 -9.03
C GLY A 52 3.96 -19.33 -9.83
N ARG A 53 3.85 -20.53 -9.24
CA ARG A 53 4.16 -21.80 -9.93
C ARG A 53 3.24 -22.05 -11.12
N ASP A 54 1.94 -21.78 -11.00
CA ASP A 54 1.00 -21.94 -12.12
C ASP A 54 1.35 -20.99 -13.27
N ILE A 55 1.77 -19.76 -12.97
CA ILE A 55 2.26 -18.79 -13.96
C ILE A 55 3.48 -19.35 -14.71
N GLU A 56 4.47 -19.87 -13.99
CA GLU A 56 5.73 -20.34 -14.57
C GLU A 56 5.59 -21.69 -15.30
N GLN A 57 4.86 -22.64 -14.71
CA GLN A 57 4.85 -24.05 -15.15
C GLN A 57 3.65 -24.39 -16.03
N GLU A 58 2.50 -23.77 -15.78
CA GLU A 58 1.29 -24.01 -16.57
C GLU A 58 1.12 -22.99 -17.70
N GLY A 59 1.99 -21.98 -17.81
CA GLY A 59 1.93 -20.97 -18.87
C GLY A 59 0.69 -20.09 -18.76
N VAL A 60 0.31 -19.70 -17.54
CA VAL A 60 -0.81 -18.80 -17.29
C VAL A 60 -0.43 -17.37 -17.71
N ASP A 61 -1.20 -16.76 -18.60
CA ASP A 61 -0.94 -15.41 -19.15
C ASP A 61 -1.53 -14.28 -18.29
N SER A 62 -2.49 -14.61 -17.43
CA SER A 62 -3.22 -13.68 -16.58
C SER A 62 -3.89 -14.38 -15.42
N VAL A 63 -4.12 -13.67 -14.32
CA VAL A 63 -4.70 -14.26 -13.11
C VAL A 63 -5.87 -13.42 -12.60
N VAL A 64 -6.92 -14.10 -12.15
CA VAL A 64 -8.04 -13.52 -11.40
C VAL A 64 -7.96 -14.07 -9.99
N ILE A 65 -7.90 -13.18 -9.00
CA ILE A 65 -7.87 -13.57 -7.59
C ILE A 65 -9.08 -12.97 -6.89
N ALA A 66 -10.08 -13.80 -6.62
CA ALA A 66 -11.28 -13.44 -5.89
C ALA A 66 -11.04 -13.63 -4.39
N ALA A 67 -10.79 -12.52 -3.70
CA ALA A 67 -10.38 -12.51 -2.30
C ALA A 67 -10.71 -11.15 -1.63
N CYS A 68 -9.77 -10.65 -0.83
CA CYS A 68 -9.82 -9.32 -0.23
C CYS A 68 -9.49 -8.19 -1.20
N SER A 69 -9.79 -6.97 -0.75
CA SER A 69 -9.55 -5.71 -1.44
C SER A 69 -8.20 -5.64 -2.18
N PRO A 70 -8.15 -5.06 -3.40
CA PRO A 70 -6.90 -4.80 -4.12
C PRO A 70 -5.97 -3.81 -3.40
N ARG A 71 -6.44 -3.12 -2.35
CA ARG A 71 -5.67 -2.14 -1.58
C ARG A 71 -4.78 -2.76 -0.49
N VAL A 72 -4.87 -4.07 -0.30
CA VAL A 72 -4.06 -4.82 0.67
C VAL A 72 -3.32 -5.96 -0.03
N ASN A 73 -2.21 -6.42 0.56
CA ASN A 73 -1.38 -7.50 -0.01
C ASN A 73 -0.90 -7.20 -1.44
N THR A 74 -0.68 -5.91 -1.76
CA THR A 74 -0.31 -5.44 -3.10
C THR A 74 1.07 -5.96 -3.53
N ASP A 75 1.94 -6.22 -2.57
CA ASP A 75 3.25 -6.83 -2.71
C ASP A 75 3.16 -8.34 -2.91
N VAL A 76 2.32 -9.04 -2.13
CA VAL A 76 2.16 -10.49 -2.20
C VAL A 76 1.60 -10.95 -3.55
N PHE A 77 0.62 -10.22 -4.08
CA PHE A 77 -0.04 -10.56 -5.35
C PHE A 77 0.57 -9.83 -6.55
N ARG A 78 1.82 -9.37 -6.43
CA ARG A 78 2.55 -8.75 -7.54
C ARG A 78 3.23 -9.80 -8.38
N PHE A 79 2.66 -10.10 -9.55
CA PHE A 79 3.23 -10.99 -10.56
C PHE A 79 3.57 -10.20 -11.84
N PRO A 80 4.79 -9.64 -11.99
CA PRO A 80 5.10 -8.68 -13.05
C PRO A 80 4.97 -9.19 -14.48
N SER A 81 5.05 -10.51 -14.69
CA SER A 81 4.98 -11.15 -16.00
C SER A 81 3.57 -11.24 -16.57
N VAL A 82 2.53 -11.09 -15.73
CA VAL A 82 1.13 -11.36 -16.10
C VAL A 82 0.20 -10.25 -15.63
N PHE A 83 -0.98 -10.16 -16.23
CA PHE A 83 -2.01 -9.26 -15.75
C PHE A 83 -2.70 -9.89 -14.53
N VAL A 84 -2.79 -9.13 -13.44
CA VAL A 84 -3.41 -9.58 -12.18
C VAL A 84 -4.69 -8.78 -11.95
N GLU A 85 -5.85 -9.43 -12.02
CA GLU A 85 -7.12 -8.86 -11.60
C GLU A 85 -7.47 -9.31 -10.18
N ARG A 86 -7.74 -8.33 -9.32
CA ARG A 86 -8.10 -8.54 -7.92
C ARG A 86 -9.60 -8.28 -7.76
N VAL A 87 -10.36 -9.35 -7.56
CA VAL A 87 -11.81 -9.29 -7.37
C VAL A 87 -12.10 -9.28 -5.87
N ASN A 88 -12.68 -8.19 -5.37
CA ASN A 88 -12.97 -8.03 -3.95
C ASN A 88 -14.32 -8.64 -3.59
N ILE A 89 -14.31 -9.87 -3.09
CA ILE A 89 -15.50 -10.58 -2.58
C ILE A 89 -15.58 -10.59 -1.05
N ARG A 90 -14.61 -9.98 -0.35
CA ARG A 90 -14.60 -9.91 1.11
C ARG A 90 -15.20 -8.60 1.63
N GLU A 91 -14.49 -7.49 1.50
CA GLU A 91 -14.94 -6.20 2.03
C GLU A 91 -16.18 -5.67 1.28
N GLN A 92 -16.25 -5.91 -0.03
CA GLN A 92 -17.37 -5.44 -0.86
C GLN A 92 -18.54 -6.41 -0.97
N VAL A 93 -18.43 -7.63 -0.43
CA VAL A 93 -19.51 -8.62 -0.45
C VAL A 93 -19.66 -9.30 0.91
N ALA A 94 -18.79 -10.24 1.26
CA ALA A 94 -18.95 -11.11 2.44
C ALA A 94 -19.12 -10.37 3.78
N TRP A 95 -18.45 -9.22 3.96
CA TRP A 95 -18.46 -8.44 5.20
C TRP A 95 -19.46 -7.29 5.22
N SER A 96 -20.00 -6.91 4.06
CA SER A 96 -20.93 -5.78 3.91
C SER A 96 -22.39 -6.20 3.69
N HIS A 97 -22.64 -7.50 3.48
CA HIS A 97 -23.97 -8.04 3.21
C HIS A 97 -24.30 -9.21 4.16
N PRO A 98 -25.59 -9.53 4.36
CA PRO A 98 -26.00 -10.66 5.18
C PRO A 98 -25.34 -11.98 4.70
N PRO A 99 -24.74 -12.77 5.60
CA PRO A 99 -24.10 -14.02 5.22
C PRO A 99 -25.13 -15.08 4.80
N ASN A 100 -24.75 -15.98 3.88
CA ASN A 100 -25.57 -17.07 3.38
C ASN A 100 -26.90 -16.62 2.74
N HIS A 101 -26.94 -15.39 2.24
CA HIS A 101 -28.09 -14.83 1.54
C HIS A 101 -27.90 -14.97 0.02
N GLU A 102 -29.00 -15.25 -0.71
CA GLU A 102 -28.96 -15.46 -2.17
C GLU A 102 -28.35 -14.26 -2.91
N GLU A 103 -28.79 -13.05 -2.59
CA GLU A 103 -28.23 -11.81 -3.16
C GLU A 103 -26.73 -11.61 -2.86
N THR A 104 -26.26 -11.99 -1.67
CA THR A 104 -24.82 -11.92 -1.32
C THR A 104 -24.00 -12.88 -2.18
N GLN A 105 -24.53 -14.08 -2.40
CA GLN A 105 -23.95 -15.07 -3.30
C GLN A 105 -23.94 -14.56 -4.75
N ALA A 106 -25.08 -14.10 -5.25
CA ALA A 106 -25.22 -13.57 -6.62
C ALA A 106 -24.27 -12.40 -6.88
N LEU A 107 -24.12 -11.48 -5.92
CA LEU A 107 -23.19 -10.37 -6.01
C LEU A 107 -21.74 -10.83 -6.13
N SER A 108 -21.33 -11.85 -5.36
CA SER A 108 -19.97 -12.41 -5.45
C SER A 108 -19.69 -13.08 -6.79
N GLU A 109 -20.70 -13.77 -7.35
CA GLU A 109 -20.64 -14.40 -8.66
C GLU A 109 -20.50 -13.36 -9.77
N ASP A 110 -21.26 -12.27 -9.70
CA ASP A 110 -21.19 -11.17 -10.66
C ASP A 110 -19.84 -10.46 -10.62
N TYR A 111 -19.30 -10.21 -9.41
CA TYR A 111 -17.95 -9.67 -9.25
C TYR A 111 -16.89 -10.57 -9.90
N LEU A 112 -17.02 -11.89 -9.73
CA LEU A 112 -16.13 -12.86 -10.37
C LEU A 112 -16.28 -12.85 -11.90
N ARG A 113 -17.51 -12.85 -12.42
CA ARG A 113 -17.77 -12.73 -13.88
C ARG A 113 -17.13 -11.47 -14.45
N MET A 114 -17.31 -10.33 -13.79
CA MET A 114 -16.71 -9.05 -14.20
C MET A 114 -15.18 -9.12 -14.21
N GLY A 115 -14.56 -9.69 -13.17
CA GLY A 115 -13.11 -9.85 -13.10
C GLY A 115 -12.54 -10.75 -14.20
N ILE A 116 -13.22 -11.85 -14.50
CA ILE A 116 -12.85 -12.77 -15.59
C ILE A 116 -12.90 -12.02 -16.93
N VAL A 117 -14.02 -11.37 -17.24
CA VAL A 117 -14.20 -10.66 -18.52
C VAL A 117 -13.20 -9.51 -18.67
N ARG A 118 -12.93 -8.75 -17.61
CA ARG A 118 -11.93 -7.68 -17.62
C ARG A 118 -10.53 -8.23 -17.91
N THR A 119 -10.16 -9.33 -17.27
CA THR A 119 -8.85 -9.97 -17.44
C THR A 119 -8.60 -10.42 -18.87
N GLN A 120 -9.61 -11.02 -19.50
CA GLN A 120 -9.52 -11.44 -20.90
C GLN A 120 -9.20 -10.28 -21.86
N LYS A 121 -9.64 -9.06 -21.52
CA LYS A 121 -9.48 -7.85 -22.33
C LYS A 121 -8.33 -6.93 -21.89
N SER A 122 -7.57 -7.29 -20.84
CA SER A 122 -6.56 -6.41 -20.22
C SER A 122 -5.15 -7.00 -20.31
N ASN A 123 -4.15 -6.19 -20.64
CA ASN A 123 -2.74 -6.61 -20.72
C ASN A 123 -1.95 -6.10 -19.51
N PRO A 124 -0.82 -6.75 -19.13
CA PRO A 124 0.07 -6.21 -18.11
C PRO A 124 0.46 -4.77 -18.45
N PRO A 125 0.29 -3.81 -17.51
CA PRO A 125 0.69 -2.44 -17.77
C PRO A 125 2.21 -2.36 -17.91
N LYS A 126 2.69 -1.55 -18.86
CA LYS A 126 4.12 -1.22 -18.96
C LYS A 126 4.44 -0.19 -17.87
N PRO A 127 5.35 -0.47 -16.92
CA PRO A 127 5.74 0.51 -15.92
C PRO A 127 6.34 1.75 -16.60
N TYR A 128 5.94 2.92 -16.13
CA TYR A 128 6.59 4.16 -16.50
C TYR A 128 7.89 4.29 -15.68
N THR A 129 9.03 4.36 -16.36
CA THR A 129 10.35 4.47 -15.72
C THR A 129 10.98 5.80 -16.08
N GLU A 130 10.91 6.77 -15.17
CA GLU A 130 11.64 8.04 -15.26
C GLU A 130 12.52 8.25 -14.02
N ALA A 131 13.45 9.21 -14.13
CA ALA A 131 14.27 9.62 -13.01
C ALA A 131 13.39 10.38 -11.99
N ASN A 132 13.36 9.87 -10.75
CA ASN A 132 12.69 10.55 -9.66
C ASN A 132 13.54 11.71 -9.15
N GLU A 133 12.88 12.82 -8.80
CA GLU A 133 13.47 13.88 -7.99
C GLU A 133 14.00 13.28 -6.67
N ARG A 134 15.23 13.63 -6.33
CA ARG A 134 15.94 13.07 -5.16
C ARG A 134 15.86 13.99 -3.94
N THR A 135 15.22 15.15 -4.09
CA THR A 135 14.94 16.06 -2.98
C THR A 135 13.69 15.61 -2.21
N VAL A 136 13.82 15.50 -0.89
CA VAL A 136 12.74 15.15 0.03
C VAL A 136 12.19 16.40 0.67
N LEU A 137 10.88 16.63 0.53
CA LEU A 137 10.17 17.65 1.31
C LEU A 137 9.63 17.02 2.60
N VAL A 138 9.94 17.64 3.74
CA VAL A 138 9.40 17.31 5.05
C VAL A 138 8.50 18.46 5.51
N VAL A 139 7.23 18.16 5.79
CA VAL A 139 6.25 19.14 6.24
C VAL A 139 6.00 18.94 7.74
N GLY A 140 6.40 19.93 8.53
CA GLY A 140 6.34 19.96 9.99
C GLY A 140 7.70 19.69 10.63
N GLY A 141 8.19 20.64 11.41
CA GLY A 141 9.44 20.64 12.19
C GLY A 141 9.32 20.04 13.59
N GLY A 142 8.30 19.22 13.86
CA GLY A 142 8.17 18.47 15.12
C GLY A 142 9.11 17.27 15.23
N ALA A 143 9.06 16.53 16.34
CA ALA A 143 9.94 15.37 16.59
C ALA A 143 9.97 14.34 15.44
N ALA A 144 8.82 14.04 14.83
CA ALA A 144 8.71 13.13 13.69
C ALA A 144 9.40 13.70 12.44
N GLY A 145 9.10 14.94 12.06
CA GLY A 145 9.69 15.58 10.89
C GLY A 145 11.19 15.82 11.01
N LEU A 146 11.68 16.22 12.19
CA LEU A 146 13.12 16.33 12.44
C LEU A 146 13.82 14.97 12.28
N SER A 147 13.21 13.89 12.75
CA SER A 147 13.76 12.54 12.59
C SER A 147 13.78 12.11 11.12
N ALA A 148 12.71 12.40 10.38
CA ALA A 148 12.62 12.12 8.94
C ALA A 148 13.67 12.91 8.15
N ALA A 149 13.82 14.21 8.44
CA ALA A 149 14.80 15.07 7.80
C ALA A 149 16.24 14.60 8.05
N ILE A 150 16.60 14.29 9.30
CA ILE A 150 17.93 13.76 9.65
C ILE A 150 18.18 12.44 8.93
N SER A 151 17.22 11.52 8.94
CA SER A 151 17.38 10.21 8.29
C SER A 151 17.57 10.34 6.79
N ALA A 152 16.71 11.10 6.11
CA ALA A 152 16.80 11.33 4.67
C ALA A 152 18.12 12.01 4.28
N ALA A 153 18.54 13.02 5.05
CA ALA A 153 19.79 13.72 4.81
C ALA A 153 21.02 12.82 5.01
N ARG A 154 21.04 12.00 6.06
CA ARG A 154 22.13 11.03 6.30
C ARG A 154 22.18 9.91 5.27
N SER A 155 21.06 9.58 4.63
CA SER A 155 20.99 8.68 3.47
C SER A 155 21.44 9.34 2.15
N GLY A 156 21.87 10.60 2.18
CA GLY A 156 22.45 11.31 1.04
C GLY A 156 21.43 12.07 0.16
N PHE A 157 20.19 12.21 0.60
CA PHE A 157 19.18 12.99 -0.13
C PHE A 157 19.24 14.47 0.25
N GLY A 158 18.90 15.37 -0.68
CA GLY A 158 18.62 16.76 -0.35
C GLY A 158 17.29 16.86 0.40
N VAL A 159 17.19 17.71 1.42
CA VAL A 159 15.98 17.83 2.23
C VAL A 159 15.55 19.29 2.33
N VAL A 160 14.25 19.54 2.16
CA VAL A 160 13.61 20.81 2.50
C VAL A 160 12.67 20.54 3.67
N LEU A 161 12.89 21.17 4.81
CA LEU A 161 12.03 21.06 6.01
C LEU A 161 11.23 22.36 6.16
N VAL A 162 9.90 22.26 6.07
CA VAL A 162 8.98 23.40 6.20
C VAL A 162 8.27 23.34 7.56
N GLU A 163 8.34 24.40 8.33
CA GLU A 163 7.67 24.56 9.63
C GLU A 163 6.85 25.85 9.64
N LYS A 164 5.57 25.72 10.05
CA LYS A 164 4.61 26.84 10.08
C LYS A 164 4.90 27.84 11.18
N GLU A 165 5.47 27.40 12.31
CA GLU A 165 5.83 28.23 13.45
C GLU A 165 7.25 28.82 13.26
N GLY A 166 7.59 29.81 14.09
CA GLY A 166 8.92 30.42 14.07
C GLY A 166 10.03 29.55 14.67
N ALA A 167 9.68 28.42 15.28
CA ALA A 167 10.61 27.52 15.96
C ALA A 167 10.34 26.05 15.63
N LEU A 168 11.41 25.26 15.59
CA LEU A 168 11.34 23.82 15.46
C LEU A 168 11.03 23.14 16.80
N GLY A 169 10.61 21.88 16.74
CA GLY A 169 10.45 21.00 17.89
C GLY A 169 9.00 20.59 18.18
N GLY A 170 8.03 21.36 17.70
CA GLY A 170 6.60 21.08 17.85
C GLY A 170 6.19 20.91 19.32
N TYR A 171 5.23 20.02 19.58
CA TYR A 171 4.77 19.78 20.96
C TYR A 171 5.84 19.20 21.88
N ALA A 172 6.79 18.42 21.34
CA ALA A 172 7.87 17.81 22.13
C ALA A 172 8.79 18.85 22.77
N ALA A 173 8.95 20.04 22.18
CA ALA A 173 9.70 21.14 22.77
C ALA A 173 9.03 21.77 24.00
N LYS A 174 7.73 21.50 24.21
CA LYS A 174 6.96 21.99 25.37
C LYS A 174 6.97 21.00 26.54
N LEU A 175 7.48 19.78 26.33
CA LEU A 175 7.54 18.75 27.35
C LEU A 175 8.76 18.95 28.26
N HIS A 176 8.55 18.86 29.58
CA HIS A 176 9.66 18.86 30.54
C HIS A 176 10.47 17.56 30.46
N LYS A 177 9.78 16.41 30.40
CA LYS A 177 10.37 15.08 30.29
C LYS A 177 9.51 14.15 29.41
N GLN A 178 10.07 13.02 28.98
CA GLN A 178 9.38 11.96 28.24
C GLN A 178 9.44 10.62 29.00
N PHE A 179 8.53 9.71 28.64
CA PHE A 179 8.57 8.35 29.17
C PHE A 179 9.86 7.63 28.74
N PRO A 180 10.40 6.75 29.60
CA PRO A 180 11.66 6.07 29.32
C PRO A 180 11.56 5.18 28.09
N LYS A 181 12.60 5.22 27.25
CA LYS A 181 12.69 4.41 26.02
C LYS A 181 13.51 3.14 26.21
N ARG A 182 14.13 2.95 27.37
CA ARG A 182 14.98 1.79 27.68
C ARG A 182 14.68 1.21 29.07
N PRO A 183 14.87 -0.11 29.29
CA PRO A 183 14.78 -0.70 30.61
C PRO A 183 15.73 0.00 31.60
N PRO A 184 15.36 0.17 32.88
CA PRO A 184 14.24 -0.49 33.57
C PRO A 184 12.87 0.23 33.45
N TYR A 185 12.76 1.29 32.65
CA TYR A 185 11.52 2.08 32.47
C TYR A 185 10.96 2.72 33.75
N GLN A 186 11.81 3.03 34.73
CA GLN A 186 11.39 3.50 36.06
C GLN A 186 11.40 5.02 36.23
N GLU A 187 12.21 5.73 35.45
CA GLU A 187 12.39 7.18 35.59
C GLU A 187 12.10 7.91 34.29
N LEU A 188 11.56 9.13 34.39
CA LEU A 188 11.34 9.99 33.22
C LEU A 188 12.68 10.50 32.67
N GLU A 189 12.83 10.42 31.36
CA GLU A 189 14.02 10.83 30.62
C GLU A 189 13.86 12.26 30.08
N ASP A 190 14.97 12.95 29.85
CA ASP A 190 14.94 14.22 29.13
C ASP A 190 14.52 14.01 27.68
N THR A 191 13.91 15.04 27.08
CA THR A 191 13.50 14.98 25.69
C THR A 191 14.71 15.03 24.75
N ASP A 192 14.64 14.32 23.62
CA ASP A 192 15.71 14.30 22.61
C ASP A 192 15.56 15.44 21.58
N ILE A 193 14.64 16.38 21.82
CA ILE A 193 14.20 17.36 20.82
C ILE A 193 15.28 18.40 20.52
N ALA A 194 15.97 18.91 21.54
CA ALA A 194 17.06 19.87 21.36
C ALA A 194 18.19 19.26 20.52
N THR A 195 18.52 17.98 20.76
CA THR A 195 19.49 17.22 19.98
C THR A 195 19.04 17.06 18.53
N LYS A 196 17.76 16.79 18.27
CA LYS A 196 17.21 16.69 16.91
C LYS A 196 17.22 18.04 16.17
N ILE A 197 16.90 19.14 16.86
CA ILE A 197 16.94 20.49 16.27
C ILE A 197 18.37 20.83 15.84
N SER A 198 19.35 20.63 16.74
CA SER A 198 20.78 20.81 16.43
C SER A 198 21.25 19.86 15.32
N GLY A 199 20.77 18.61 15.34
CA GLY A 199 21.06 17.61 14.32
C GLY A 199 20.63 18.02 12.92
N VAL A 200 19.45 18.63 12.76
CA VAL A 200 19.01 19.17 11.47
C VAL A 200 19.86 20.39 11.06
N GLY A 201 20.11 21.33 11.97
CA GLY A 201 20.87 22.54 11.66
C GLY A 201 22.34 22.32 11.29
N SER A 202 22.91 21.16 11.66
CA SER A 202 24.30 20.79 11.32
C SER A 202 24.45 20.06 10.00
N LEU A 203 23.35 19.65 9.35
CA LEU A 203 23.38 18.89 8.10
C LEU A 203 23.35 19.84 6.89
N PRO A 204 24.40 19.85 6.03
CA PRO A 204 24.53 20.84 4.95
C PRO A 204 23.51 20.63 3.81
N ASN A 205 22.93 19.43 3.72
CA ASN A 205 21.93 19.06 2.73
C ASN A 205 20.48 19.22 3.23
N VAL A 206 20.28 19.89 4.37
CA VAL A 206 18.93 20.23 4.87
C VAL A 206 18.71 21.74 4.80
N LYS A 207 17.72 22.17 4.02
CA LYS A 207 17.20 23.53 4.01
C LYS A 207 16.02 23.62 4.96
N VAL A 208 16.13 24.41 6.03
CA VAL A 208 15.05 24.66 6.98
C VAL A 208 14.34 25.96 6.62
N MET A 209 13.00 25.94 6.58
CA MET A 209 12.14 27.09 6.36
C MET A 209 11.13 27.17 7.52
N THR A 210 11.35 28.07 8.47
CA THR A 210 10.37 28.39 9.53
C THR A 210 9.46 29.53 9.10
N ASN A 211 8.33 29.72 9.78
CA ASN A 211 7.27 30.64 9.37
C ASN A 211 6.81 30.41 7.91
N ALA A 212 6.88 29.16 7.45
CA ALA A 212 6.60 28.77 6.08
C ALA A 212 5.58 27.63 6.06
N GLN A 213 4.71 27.64 5.06
CA GLN A 213 3.63 26.67 4.89
C GLN A 213 3.58 26.19 3.45
N VAL A 214 3.24 24.92 3.27
CA VAL A 214 2.93 24.38 1.95
C VAL A 214 1.55 24.88 1.55
N LEU A 215 1.48 25.64 0.46
CA LEU A 215 0.23 26.18 -0.07
C LEU A 215 -0.40 25.25 -1.10
N GLU A 216 0.43 24.63 -1.94
CA GLU A 216 -0.02 23.78 -3.03
C GLU A 216 1.00 22.66 -3.28
N VAL A 217 0.49 21.46 -3.57
CA VAL A 217 1.26 20.32 -4.06
C VAL A 217 0.61 19.84 -5.34
N SER A 218 1.38 19.84 -6.43
CA SER A 218 0.96 19.31 -7.73
C SER A 218 1.99 18.30 -8.26
N GLY A 219 1.62 17.58 -9.32
CA GLY A 219 2.47 16.53 -9.91
C GLY A 219 2.14 15.13 -9.43
N GLU A 220 3.14 14.25 -9.45
CA GLU A 220 2.99 12.81 -9.23
C GLU A 220 4.16 12.23 -8.42
N PRO A 221 4.08 11.00 -7.87
CA PRO A 221 5.17 10.40 -7.11
C PRO A 221 6.51 10.45 -7.86
N GLY A 222 7.50 11.08 -7.24
CA GLY A 222 8.83 11.30 -7.83
C GLY A 222 8.98 12.60 -8.62
N ARG A 223 7.90 13.36 -8.87
CA ARG A 223 7.89 14.61 -9.64
C ARG A 223 6.87 15.60 -9.06
N PHE A 224 7.06 15.94 -7.78
CA PHE A 224 6.21 16.93 -7.13
C PHE A 224 6.70 18.35 -7.40
N SER A 225 5.77 19.25 -7.70
CA SER A 225 5.97 20.69 -7.68
C SER A 225 5.21 21.26 -6.48
N VAL A 226 5.93 21.93 -5.58
CA VAL A 226 5.38 22.39 -4.31
C VAL A 226 5.57 23.90 -4.17
N THR A 227 4.47 24.60 -3.95
CA THR A 227 4.46 26.03 -3.66
C THR A 227 4.53 26.22 -2.15
N ILE A 228 5.59 26.87 -1.67
CA ILE A 228 5.78 27.20 -0.25
C ILE A 228 5.56 28.71 -0.09
N GLY A 229 4.67 29.09 0.83
CA GLY A 229 4.40 30.47 1.19
C GLY A 229 4.83 30.78 2.61
N GLY A 230 5.46 31.92 2.82
CA GLY A 230 5.94 32.37 4.13
C GLY A 230 6.79 33.64 4.01
N ASN A 231 6.98 34.32 5.14
CA ASN A 231 7.78 35.55 5.22
C ASN A 231 9.28 35.25 5.49
N GLY A 232 9.82 34.17 4.92
CA GLY A 232 11.16 33.66 5.22
C GLY A 232 11.92 33.21 3.98
#